data_AF-A0AAD9X059-F1
#
_entry.id   AF-A0AAD9X059-F1
#
_cell.length_a   1.000
_cell.length_b   1.000
_cell.length_c   1.000
_cell.angle_alpha   90.00
_cell.angle_beta   90.00
_cell.angle_gamma   90.00
#
_symmetry.space_group_name_H-M   'P 1'
#
loop_
_entity.id
_entity.type
_entity.pdbx_description
1 polymer ?
#
loop_
_entity_poly.entity_id
_entity_poly.type
_entity_poly.pdbx_seq_one_letter_code
_entity_poly.pdbx_strand_id
1 'polypeptide(L)'
;MKQTAGNACGTIGLLHAVGNAASEIKLLDGSFLDRFYKSTASLNPLELYCFLFVWLGFFFSRLTFYSSSSSSSSSFIRLPASDNVDTYFICFACVDGELYELDGRKSTPICHGTSSPSSLLQDAAKVIQGIIQKNPESLNFNVIALSKKAGGAFEGWLFEFIDVCCDVNLQSCTLVVPLIVCAPV
;
A
#
# COMPACT_ATOMS: atom_id res chain seq x y z
N MET A 1 -1.45 9.84 4.22
CA MET A 1 -1.46 10.55 2.92
C MET A 1 -2.81 10.39 2.25
N LYS A 2 -3.43 11.51 1.84
CA LYS A 2 -4.65 11.51 1.02
C LYS A 2 -4.24 11.43 -0.46
N GLN A 3 -4.97 10.66 -1.25
CA GLN A 3 -4.77 10.56 -2.69
C GLN A 3 -5.17 11.88 -3.37
N THR A 4 -4.30 12.37 -4.26
CA THR A 4 -4.47 13.68 -4.93
C THR A 4 -4.61 13.60 -6.45
N ALA A 5 -4.46 12.40 -7.02
CA ALA A 5 -4.59 12.13 -8.46
C ALA A 5 -5.39 10.84 -8.72
N GLY A 6 -6.13 10.78 -9.83
CA GLY A 6 -6.77 9.55 -10.28
C GLY A 6 -5.75 8.44 -10.55
N ASN A 7 -6.10 7.19 -10.27
CA ASN A 7 -5.23 6.00 -10.44
C ASN A 7 -3.94 5.99 -9.59
N ALA A 8 -3.83 6.83 -8.56
CA ALA A 8 -2.68 6.84 -7.66
C ALA A 8 -2.84 5.93 -6.42
N CYS A 9 -3.98 5.26 -6.25
CA CYS A 9 -4.31 4.45 -5.08
C CYS A 9 -3.24 3.39 -4.79
N GLY A 10 -2.73 2.69 -5.80
CA GLY A 10 -1.67 1.69 -5.63
C GLY A 10 -0.35 2.30 -5.15
N THR A 11 0.05 3.45 -5.71
CA THR A 11 1.26 4.17 -5.27
C THR A 11 1.10 4.70 -3.85
N ILE A 12 -0.07 5.25 -3.51
CA ILE A 12 -0.37 5.73 -2.16
C ILE A 12 -0.37 4.57 -1.16
N GLY A 13 -0.98 3.43 -1.50
CA GLY A 13 -0.94 2.20 -0.69
C GLY A 13 0.49 1.73 -0.42
N LEU A 14 1.35 1.74 -1.44
CA LEU A 14 2.77 1.41 -1.29
C LEU A 14 3.50 2.38 -0.36
N LEU A 15 3.27 3.69 -0.51
CA LEU A 15 3.89 4.71 0.34
C LEU A 15 3.39 4.63 1.79
N HIS A 16 2.14 4.25 2.01
CA HIS A 16 1.64 3.96 3.36
C HIS A 16 2.34 2.72 3.94
N ALA A 17 2.45 1.65 3.17
CA ALA A 17 3.09 0.42 3.64
C ALA A 17 4.57 0.65 4.02
N VAL A 18 5.38 1.18 3.11
CA VAL A 18 6.80 1.42 3.36
C VAL A 18 7.00 2.43 4.49
N GLY A 19 6.19 3.49 4.55
CA GLY A 19 6.32 4.54 5.56
C GLY A 19 6.02 4.04 6.98
N ASN A 20 5.03 3.16 7.13
CA ASN A 20 4.68 2.56 8.43
C ASN A 20 5.52 1.33 8.79
N ALA A 21 6.37 0.85 7.87
CA ALA A 21 7.38 -0.17 8.12
C ALA A 21 8.80 0.40 8.20
N ALA A 22 8.96 1.73 8.22
CA ALA A 22 10.26 2.39 8.09
C ALA A 22 11.24 2.09 9.24
N SER A 23 10.76 1.70 10.44
CA SER A 23 11.63 1.24 11.53
C SER A 23 12.32 -0.10 11.23
N GLU A 24 11.69 -0.92 10.38
CA GLU A 24 12.16 -2.26 10.00
C GLU A 24 12.84 -2.25 8.61
N ILE A 25 12.46 -1.31 7.74
CA ILE A 25 12.98 -1.17 6.38
C ILE A 25 14.07 -0.11 6.35
N LYS A 26 15.32 -0.55 6.19
CA LYS A 26 16.42 0.36 5.86
C LYS A 26 16.37 0.72 4.38
N LEU A 27 15.86 1.91 4.08
CA LEU A 27 15.94 2.47 2.74
C LEU A 27 17.39 2.79 2.37
N LEU A 28 17.75 2.57 1.11
CA LEU A 28 19.05 2.96 0.60
C LEU A 28 19.16 4.49 0.58
N ASP A 29 20.22 5.04 1.17
CA ASP A 29 20.45 6.48 1.20
C ASP A 29 20.50 7.07 -0.21
N GLY A 30 19.78 8.16 -0.42
CA GLY A 30 19.65 8.81 -1.72
C GLY A 30 18.77 8.06 -2.72
N SER A 31 18.15 6.94 -2.34
CA SER A 31 17.13 6.29 -3.16
C SER A 31 15.89 7.19 -3.33
N PHE A 32 15.03 6.81 -4.28
CA PHE A 32 13.82 7.58 -4.57
C PHE A 32 12.88 7.69 -3.36
N LEU A 33 12.65 6.56 -2.66
CA LEU A 33 11.81 6.52 -1.46
C LEU A 33 12.48 7.24 -0.28
N ASP A 34 13.79 7.09 -0.10
CA ASP A 34 14.54 7.81 0.95
C ASP A 34 14.37 9.34 0.82
N ARG A 35 14.59 9.87 -0.39
CA ARG A 35 14.39 11.31 -0.66
C ARG A 35 12.94 11.73 -0.43
N PHE A 36 11.97 10.91 -0.82
CA PHE A 36 10.56 11.18 -0.60
C PHE A 36 10.22 11.34 0.88
N TYR A 37 10.58 10.36 1.72
CA TYR A 37 10.26 10.42 3.15
C TYR A 37 11.03 11.53 3.87
N LYS A 38 12.31 11.76 3.54
CA LYS A 38 13.07 12.90 4.07
C LYS A 38 12.45 14.24 3.70
N SER A 39 11.89 14.38 2.49
CA SER A 39 11.27 15.64 2.04
C SER A 39 9.87 15.87 2.60
N THR A 40 9.19 14.83 3.07
CA THR A 40 7.79 14.91 3.54
C THR A 40 7.65 14.89 5.06
N ALA A 41 8.68 14.48 5.80
CA ALA A 41 8.63 14.27 7.26
C ALA A 41 8.20 15.51 8.07
N SER A 42 8.54 16.72 7.62
CA SER A 42 8.26 17.97 8.34
C SER A 42 7.16 18.83 7.71
N LEU A 43 6.48 18.32 6.68
CA LEU A 43 5.44 19.09 5.99
C LEU A 43 4.14 19.08 6.78
N ASN A 44 3.46 20.22 6.83
CA ASN A 44 2.10 20.26 7.34
C ASN A 44 1.11 19.61 6.34
N PRO A 45 -0.14 19.31 6.72
CA PRO A 45 -1.08 18.61 5.84
C PRO A 45 -1.32 19.27 4.47
N LEU A 46 -1.32 20.62 4.41
CA LEU A 46 -1.52 21.36 3.16
C LEU A 46 -0.28 21.31 2.27
N GLU A 47 0.89 21.52 2.86
CA GLU A 47 2.17 21.39 2.15
C GLU A 47 2.38 19.98 1.62
N LEU A 48 2.07 18.97 2.44
CA LEU A 48 2.15 17.56 2.06
C LEU A 48 1.20 17.27 0.88
N TYR A 49 -0.01 17.83 0.90
CA TYR A 49 -0.97 17.70 -0.20
C TYR A 49 -0.42 18.28 -1.51
N CYS A 50 0.08 19.53 -1.46
CA CYS A 50 0.66 20.19 -2.64
C CYS A 50 1.90 19.45 -3.16
N PHE A 51 2.78 19.01 -2.25
CA PHE A 51 3.95 18.22 -2.59
C PHE A 51 3.56 16.92 -3.26
N LEU A 52 2.63 16.14 -2.69
CA LEU A 52 2.17 14.87 -3.26
C LEU A 52 1.61 15.06 -4.67
N PHE A 53 0.79 16.10 -4.89
CA PHE A 53 0.19 16.37 -6.20
C PHE A 53 1.27 16.56 -7.29
N VAL A 54 2.25 17.43 -7.03
CA VAL A 54 3.35 17.70 -7.97
C VAL A 54 4.24 16.47 -8.12
N TRP A 55 4.58 15.82 -7.01
CA TRP A 55 5.47 14.66 -6.99
C TRP A 55 4.86 13.47 -7.75
N LEU A 56 3.57 13.16 -7.57
CA LEU A 56 2.88 12.11 -8.31
C LEU A 56 2.83 12.42 -9.80
N GLY A 57 2.58 13.68 -10.18
CA GLY A 57 2.62 14.12 -11.58
C GLY A 57 3.97 13.84 -12.24
N PHE A 58 5.07 14.19 -11.56
CA PHE A 58 6.42 13.91 -12.03
C PHE A 58 6.73 12.40 -12.06
N PHE A 59 6.36 11.67 -11.01
CA PHE A 59 6.58 10.24 -10.89
C PHE A 59 5.90 9.47 -12.04
N PHE A 60 4.62 9.72 -12.29
CA PHE A 60 3.90 9.06 -13.38
C PHE A 60 4.44 9.46 -14.76
N SER A 61 4.78 10.73 -14.98
CA SER A 61 5.39 11.15 -16.24
C SER A 61 6.71 10.42 -16.52
N ARG A 62 7.55 10.27 -15.49
CA ARG A 62 8.82 9.55 -15.60
C ARG A 62 8.61 8.06 -15.83
N LEU A 63 7.65 7.44 -15.14
CA LEU A 63 7.30 6.03 -15.33
C LEU A 63 6.86 5.76 -16.78
N THR A 64 5.98 6.60 -17.33
CA THR A 64 5.54 6.50 -18.73
C THR A 64 6.73 6.58 -19.69
N PHE A 65 7.68 7.50 -19.48
CA PHE A 65 8.87 7.63 -20.33
C PHE A 65 9.74 6.36 -20.34
N TYR A 66 9.96 5.73 -19.17
CA TYR A 66 10.70 4.46 -19.07
C TYR A 66 9.94 3.29 -19.71
N SER A 67 8.61 3.23 -19.52
CA SER A 67 7.76 2.19 -20.13
C SER A 67 7.66 2.31 -21.65
N SER A 68 7.68 3.52 -22.22
CA SER A 68 7.70 3.73 -23.67
C SER A 68 9.01 3.30 -24.34
N SER A 69 10.09 3.18 -23.57
CA SER A 69 11.40 2.71 -24.04
C SER A 69 11.56 1.18 -23.97
N SER A 70 10.62 0.49 -23.31
CA SER A 70 10.63 -0.95 -23.09
C SER A 70 9.38 -1.56 -23.75
N SER A 71 9.53 -2.06 -24.97
CA SER A 71 8.44 -2.68 -25.74
C SER A 71 7.91 -3.94 -25.04
N SER A 72 6.90 -3.80 -24.19
CA SER A 72 5.96 -4.85 -23.76
C SER A 72 4.82 -4.23 -22.94
N SER A 73 3.72 -3.90 -23.62
CA SER A 73 2.33 -4.07 -23.16
C SER A 73 2.03 -3.89 -21.66
N SER A 74 2.36 -2.75 -21.07
CA SER A 74 1.71 -2.29 -19.84
C SER A 74 1.45 -0.81 -20.00
N SER A 75 0.34 -0.51 -20.67
CA SER A 75 -0.19 0.83 -20.80
C SER A 75 -0.60 1.36 -19.43
N PHE A 76 0.36 1.90 -18.67
CA PHE A 76 0.10 2.94 -17.67
C PHE A 76 -0.19 4.27 -18.39
N ILE A 77 -0.95 4.16 -19.49
CA ILE A 77 -1.43 5.28 -20.27
C ILE A 77 -2.41 6.01 -19.37
N ARG A 78 -2.22 7.32 -19.33
CA ARG A 78 -3.12 8.35 -18.85
C ARG A 78 -4.53 8.15 -19.42
N LEU A 79 -5.25 7.15 -18.94
CA LEU A 79 -6.69 7.10 -19.09
C LEU A 79 -7.20 8.35 -18.35
N PRO A 80 -8.14 9.12 -18.91
CA PRO A 80 -8.95 9.98 -18.06
C PRO A 80 -9.39 9.10 -16.89
N ALA A 81 -9.39 9.64 -15.66
CA ALA A 81 -9.95 8.90 -14.53
C ALA A 81 -11.30 8.36 -15.00
N SER A 82 -11.36 7.06 -15.27
CA SER A 82 -12.61 6.42 -15.56
C SER A 82 -13.38 6.62 -14.26
N ASP A 83 -14.49 7.33 -14.31
CA ASP A 83 -15.30 7.59 -13.12
C ASP A 83 -15.79 6.26 -12.48
N ASN A 84 -15.63 5.13 -13.19
CA ASN A 84 -15.71 3.77 -12.66
C ASN A 84 -14.32 3.12 -12.62
N VAL A 85 -13.58 3.35 -11.54
CA VAL A 85 -12.60 2.37 -11.06
C VAL A 85 -13.22 1.77 -9.80
N ASP A 86 -13.76 0.56 -9.93
CA ASP A 86 -14.51 -0.09 -8.86
C ASP A 86 -13.63 -0.55 -7.70
N THR A 87 -12.30 -0.58 -7.88
CA THR A 87 -11.35 -1.10 -6.90
C THR A 87 -10.39 -0.04 -6.37
N TYR A 88 -10.06 -0.11 -5.08
CA TYR A 88 -9.13 0.82 -4.45
C TYR A 88 -8.21 0.10 -3.47
N PHE A 89 -7.01 0.66 -3.30
CA PHE A 89 -5.99 0.12 -2.41
C PHE A 89 -6.11 0.72 -1.01
N ILE A 90 -6.24 -0.15 -0.02
CA ILE A 90 -6.28 0.16 1.41
C ILE A 90 -5.03 -0.43 2.05
N CYS A 91 -4.28 0.35 2.82
CA CYS A 91 -3.16 -0.18 3.59
C CYS A 91 -3.57 -0.38 5.06
N PHE A 92 -3.37 -1.57 5.61
CA PHE A 92 -3.52 -1.84 7.04
C PHE A 92 -2.15 -1.83 7.72
N ALA A 93 -2.00 -1.12 8.83
CA ALA A 93 -0.73 -1.06 9.57
C ALA A 93 -0.97 -1.12 11.08
N CYS A 94 -0.02 -1.69 11.83
CA CYS A 94 0.00 -1.60 13.28
C CYS A 94 0.83 -0.38 13.70
N VAL A 95 0.22 0.56 14.41
CA VAL A 95 0.89 1.76 14.95
C VAL A 95 0.52 1.86 16.42
N ASP A 96 1.52 1.97 17.30
CA ASP A 96 1.36 2.10 18.75
C ASP A 96 0.41 1.06 19.41
N GLY A 97 0.41 -0.17 18.89
CA GLY A 97 -0.41 -1.26 19.41
C GLY A 97 -1.86 -1.26 18.93
N GLU A 98 -2.18 -0.48 17.90
CA GLU A 98 -3.51 -0.44 17.28
C GLU A 98 -3.45 -0.74 15.78
N LEU A 99 -4.53 -1.31 15.24
CA LEU A 99 -4.72 -1.56 13.82
C LEU A 99 -5.33 -0.33 13.15
N TYR A 100 -4.63 0.21 12.16
CA TYR A 100 -5.09 1.34 11.36
C TYR A 100 -5.36 0.94 9.92
N GLU A 101 -6.49 1.39 9.39
CA GLU A 101 -6.84 1.39 7.97
C GLU A 101 -6.47 2.75 7.36
N LEU A 102 -5.59 2.70 6.37
CA LEU A 102 -5.03 3.85 5.65
C LEU A 102 -5.57 3.84 4.22
N ASP A 103 -6.76 4.41 4.07
CA ASP A 103 -7.41 4.61 2.77
C ASP A 103 -7.10 6.02 2.23
N GLY A 104 -6.49 6.08 1.05
CA GLY A 104 -6.17 7.35 0.38
C GLY A 104 -7.40 8.19 0.00
N ARG A 105 -8.60 7.61 -0.04
CA ARG A 105 -9.86 8.32 -0.31
C ARG A 105 -10.41 9.02 0.93
N LYS A 106 -10.03 8.55 2.13
CA LYS A 106 -10.52 9.09 3.40
C LYS A 106 -9.66 10.26 3.88
N SER A 107 -10.27 11.16 4.66
CA SER A 107 -9.57 12.32 5.23
C SER A 107 -8.66 11.94 6.39
N THR A 108 -8.97 10.84 7.09
CA THR A 108 -8.29 10.39 8.29
C THR A 108 -8.16 8.86 8.30
N PRO A 109 -7.12 8.30 8.95
CA PRO A 109 -7.04 6.88 9.25
C PRO A 109 -8.27 6.41 10.06
N ILE A 110 -8.63 5.14 9.93
CA ILE A 110 -9.64 4.49 10.77
C ILE A 110 -8.93 3.51 11.70
N CYS A 111 -9.15 3.65 13.01
CA CYS A 111 -8.70 2.68 14.00
C CYS A 111 -9.71 1.53 14.12
N HIS A 112 -9.22 0.30 14.06
CA HIS A 112 -9.99 -0.94 14.21
C HIS A 112 -9.77 -1.63 15.57
N GLY A 113 -9.04 -0.98 16.48
CA GLY A 113 -8.77 -1.47 17.83
C GLY A 113 -7.37 -2.08 18.00
N THR A 114 -7.17 -2.80 19.09
CA THR A 114 -5.86 -3.33 19.50
C THR A 114 -5.29 -4.33 18.50
N SER A 115 -4.00 -4.19 18.21
CA SER A 115 -3.24 -5.15 17.41
C SER A 115 -1.76 -5.14 17.79
N SER A 116 -0.98 -5.99 17.14
CA SER A 116 0.45 -6.13 17.39
C SER A 116 1.19 -6.54 16.13
N PRO A 117 2.50 -6.33 16.04
CA PRO A 117 3.37 -6.91 15.02
C PRO A 117 3.08 -8.39 14.70
N SER A 118 2.78 -9.20 15.72
CA SER A 118 2.51 -10.63 15.59
C SER A 118 1.06 -10.99 15.22
N SER A 119 0.10 -10.12 15.50
CA SER A 119 -1.34 -10.36 15.24
C SER A 119 -1.89 -9.54 14.07
N LEU A 120 -1.10 -8.61 13.53
CA LEU A 120 -1.48 -7.65 12.48
C LEU A 120 -2.15 -8.35 11.29
N LEU A 121 -1.59 -9.48 10.84
CA LEU A 121 -2.13 -10.22 9.70
C LEU A 121 -3.53 -10.77 10.01
N GLN A 122 -3.70 -11.40 11.17
CA GLN A 122 -4.97 -11.98 11.60
C GLN A 122 -6.03 -10.91 11.87
N ASP A 123 -5.63 -9.78 12.48
CA ASP A 123 -6.53 -8.69 12.81
C ASP A 123 -6.99 -7.95 11.54
N ALA A 124 -6.07 -7.66 10.62
CA ALA A 124 -6.40 -7.10 9.32
C ALA A 124 -7.27 -8.07 8.51
N ALA A 125 -6.98 -9.38 8.50
CA ALA A 125 -7.78 -10.37 7.79
C ALA A 125 -9.25 -10.36 8.22
N LYS A 126 -9.56 -10.20 9.51
CA LYS A 126 -10.94 -10.06 10.01
C LYS A 126 -11.65 -8.85 9.40
N VAL A 127 -10.97 -7.71 9.34
CA VAL A 127 -11.52 -6.48 8.73
C VAL A 127 -11.76 -6.70 7.23
N ILE A 128 -10.80 -7.31 6.54
CA ILE A 128 -10.87 -7.60 5.10
C ILE A 128 -12.01 -8.56 4.79
N GLN A 129 -12.20 -9.62 5.59
CA GLN A 129 -13.34 -10.52 5.47
C GLN A 129 -14.66 -9.76 5.61
N GLY A 130 -14.76 -8.81 6.53
CA GLY A 130 -15.93 -7.93 6.66
C GLY A 130 -16.16 -7.03 5.44
N ILE A 131 -15.11 -6.64 4.71
CA ILE A 131 -15.22 -5.90 3.44
C ILE A 131 -15.71 -6.84 2.33
N ILE A 132 -15.15 -8.04 2.22
CA ILE A 132 -15.54 -9.05 1.22
C ILE A 132 -17.01 -9.46 1.42
N GLN A 133 -17.45 -9.68 2.66
CA GLN A 133 -18.84 -10.06 2.98
C GLN A 133 -19.87 -8.99 2.61
N LYS A 134 -19.47 -7.70 2.57
CA LYS A 134 -20.36 -6.61 2.11
C LYS A 134 -20.55 -6.61 0.60
N ASN A 135 -19.64 -7.25 -0.15
CA ASN A 135 -19.63 -7.31 -1.61
C ASN A 135 -19.58 -8.77 -2.11
N PRO A 136 -20.58 -9.61 -1.76
CA PRO A 136 -20.52 -11.06 -1.97
C PRO A 136 -20.48 -11.48 -3.45
N GLU A 137 -20.98 -10.64 -4.35
CA GLU A 137 -21.00 -10.88 -5.80
C GLU A 137 -19.69 -10.50 -6.50
N SER A 138 -18.76 -9.86 -5.79
CA SER A 138 -17.53 -9.34 -6.36
C SER A 138 -16.34 -10.24 -6.05
N LEU A 139 -15.73 -10.79 -7.10
CA LEU A 139 -14.50 -11.58 -7.02
C LEU A 139 -13.24 -10.71 -7.18
N ASN A 140 -13.41 -9.39 -7.34
CA ASN A 140 -12.34 -8.47 -7.66
C ASN A 140 -11.61 -7.96 -6.41
N PHE A 141 -11.01 -8.87 -5.65
CA PHE A 141 -10.14 -8.52 -4.53
C PHE A 141 -8.73 -9.09 -4.72
N ASN A 142 -7.75 -8.39 -4.17
CA ASN A 142 -6.36 -8.86 -4.11
C ASN A 142 -5.76 -8.37 -2.78
N VAL A 143 -5.03 -9.25 -2.10
CA VAL A 143 -4.33 -8.92 -0.86
C VAL A 143 -2.84 -9.14 -1.05
N ILE A 144 -2.06 -8.11 -0.73
CA ILE A 144 -0.61 -8.10 -0.87
C ILE A 144 -0.01 -7.81 0.50
N ALA A 145 0.98 -8.61 0.88
CA ALA A 145 1.79 -8.41 2.06
C ALA A 145 3.21 -7.95 1.68
N LEU A 146 3.66 -6.84 2.26
CA LEU A 146 5.09 -6.48 2.40
C LEU A 146 5.81 -7.31 3.49
N SER A 147 6.47 -8.41 3.13
CA SER A 147 7.15 -9.31 4.07
C SER A 147 8.69 -9.23 3.95
N LYS A 148 9.40 -9.62 5.03
CA LYS A 148 10.85 -9.86 4.97
C LYS A 148 11.07 -11.26 4.41
N LYS A 149 11.92 -11.37 3.38
CA LYS A 149 12.29 -12.66 2.79
C LYS A 149 13.09 -13.50 3.80
N ALA A 150 12.55 -14.64 4.21
CA ALA A 150 13.26 -15.61 5.03
C ALA A 150 14.02 -16.62 4.14
N GLY A 151 15.36 -16.66 4.26
CA GLY A 151 16.22 -17.68 3.62
C GLY A 151 16.57 -17.43 2.15
N GLY A 152 17.78 -16.92 1.89
CA GLY A 152 18.37 -16.80 0.55
C GLY A 152 19.70 -16.04 0.56
N ALA A 153 20.47 -16.09 -0.53
CA ALA A 153 21.79 -15.43 -0.67
C ALA A 153 21.77 -13.88 -0.57
N PHE A 154 20.58 -13.28 -0.45
CA PHE A 154 20.34 -11.86 -0.20
C PHE A 154 19.18 -11.72 0.78
N GLU A 155 19.42 -11.06 1.93
CA GLU A 155 18.37 -10.62 2.85
C GLU A 155 17.68 -9.37 2.28
N GLY A 156 16.34 -9.35 2.19
CA GLY A 156 15.60 -8.23 1.61
C GLY A 156 14.08 -8.31 1.84
N TRP A 157 13.37 -7.25 1.47
CA TRP A 157 11.91 -7.13 1.58
C TRP A 157 11.24 -7.41 0.23
N LEU A 158 10.12 -8.13 0.24
CA LEU A 158 9.35 -8.48 -0.96
C LEU A 158 7.86 -8.30 -0.72
N PHE A 159 7.12 -8.12 -1.81
CA PHE A 159 5.65 -8.15 -1.81
C PHE A 159 5.19 -9.55 -2.21
N GLU A 160 4.39 -10.18 -1.37
CA GLU A 160 3.82 -11.51 -1.58
C GLU A 160 2.29 -11.43 -1.68
N PHE A 161 1.72 -12.17 -2.63
CA PHE A 161 0.26 -12.29 -2.75
C PHE A 161 -0.26 -13.26 -1.68
N ILE A 162 -1.32 -12.85 -0.98
CA ILE A 162 -2.00 -13.67 0.02
C ILE A 162 -3.39 -14.02 -0.50
N ASP A 163 -3.69 -15.32 -0.55
CA ASP A 163 -5.06 -15.80 -0.72
C ASP A 163 -5.76 -15.75 0.65
N VAL A 164 -6.76 -14.89 0.80
CA VAL A 164 -7.53 -14.74 2.06
C VAL A 164 -8.72 -15.70 2.12
N CYS A 165 -9.04 -16.40 1.03
CA CYS A 165 -10.21 -17.28 0.92
C CYS A 165 -9.95 -18.73 1.36
N CYS A 166 -8.69 -19.15 1.44
CA CYS A 166 -8.31 -20.46 1.95
C CYS A 166 -7.60 -20.27 3.30
N ASP A 167 -7.86 -21.16 4.28
CA ASP A 167 -7.11 -21.23 5.54
C ASP A 167 -5.59 -21.25 5.27
N VAL A 168 -4.97 -20.08 5.25
CA VAL A 168 -3.52 -19.95 5.12
C VAL A 168 -2.93 -20.49 6.42
N ASN A 169 -2.00 -21.45 6.33
CA ASN A 169 -1.22 -21.86 7.48
C ASN A 169 -0.24 -20.74 7.83
N LEU A 170 -0.72 -19.79 8.65
CA LEU A 170 -0.12 -18.50 9.01
C LEU A 170 1.17 -18.59 9.86
N GLN A 171 1.71 -19.79 10.09
CA GLN A 171 2.82 -20.00 11.04
C GLN A 171 4.23 -19.70 10.51
N SER A 172 4.42 -19.50 9.21
CA SER A 172 5.76 -19.30 8.62
C SER A 172 6.14 -17.84 8.32
N CYS A 173 5.19 -16.89 8.40
CA CYS A 173 5.43 -15.49 8.05
C CYS A 173 5.90 -14.69 9.27
N THR A 174 7.15 -14.90 9.67
CA THR A 174 7.78 -14.10 10.73
C THR A 174 8.33 -12.79 10.14
N LEU A 175 7.50 -11.78 9.92
CA LEU A 175 7.83 -10.36 10.15
C LEU A 175 6.70 -9.43 9.72
N VAL A 176 6.62 -8.29 10.38
CA VAL A 176 5.60 -7.24 10.33
C VAL A 176 5.32 -6.74 8.91
N VAL A 177 4.04 -6.75 8.53
CA VAL A 177 3.63 -6.42 7.18
C VAL A 177 2.42 -5.49 7.18
N PRO A 178 2.55 -4.25 6.70
CA PRO A 178 1.39 -3.54 6.25
C PRO A 178 0.74 -4.26 5.06
N LEU A 179 -0.55 -4.55 5.17
CA LEU A 179 -1.31 -5.26 4.14
C LEU A 179 -1.94 -4.28 3.18
N ILE A 180 -1.68 -4.43 1.89
CA ILE A 180 -2.37 -3.65 0.86
C ILE A 180 -3.48 -4.51 0.28
N VAL A 181 -4.70 -4.03 0.42
CA VAL A 181 -5.89 -4.69 -0.13
C VAL A 181 -6.43 -3.86 -1.27
N CYS A 182 -6.50 -4.45 -2.45
CA CYS A 182 -7.33 -3.98 -3.53
C CYS A 182 -8.72 -4.60 -3.33
N ALA A 183 -9.74 -3.81 -2.99
CA ALA A 183 -11.10 -4.30 -2.80
C ALA A 183 -12.11 -3.48 -3.63
N PRO A 184 -13.21 -4.11 -4.07
CA PRO A 184 -14.33 -3.40 -4.67
C PRO A 184 -15.11 -2.62 -3.60
N VAL A 185 -15.72 -1.50 -3.97
CA VAL A 185 -16.62 -0.71 -3.10
C VAL A 185 -17.84 -1.54 -2.70
#